data_AF-A0A9P5S8E3-F1
#
_entry.id   AF-A0A9P5S8E3-F1
#
_cell.length_a   1.000
_cell.length_b   1.000
_cell.length_c   1.000
_cell.angle_alpha   90.00
_cell.angle_beta   90.00
_cell.angle_gamma   90.00
#
_symmetry.space_group_name_H-M   'P 1'
#
loop_
_entity.id
_entity.type
_entity.pdbx_description
1 polymer ?
#
loop_
_entity_poly.entity_id
_entity_poly.type
_entity_poly.pdbx_seq_one_letter_code
_entity_poly.pdbx_strand_id
1 'polypeptide(L)'
;WDHVHLSVKEAVDILIGPGPYATPEQIAAYEQAEKRKPFDAEERSYRVAIDPGFEPLYRFCKEHDIPITVVSINIQPFVEEMLNRFLGVGHGIEVRANGLTFQQNGSWKVLWRDSSPFGIEKGRALREARANDLQDPTDCILWCGDGSSDFPAALESDIVLARQGTSLEKLCKANQIDHTVFTSFSTVQEKVEEWLATNSTEQ
;
A
#
# COMPACT_ATOMS: atom_id res chain seq x y z
N TRP A 1 -23.92 -7.66 -0.25
CA TRP A 1 -23.10 -7.10 -1.35
C TRP A 1 -21.71 -7.48 -0.96
N ASP A 2 -21.05 -8.30 -1.77
CA ASP A 2 -19.81 -8.96 -1.36
C ASP A 2 -18.64 -8.00 -1.60
N HIS A 3 -18.06 -7.44 -0.54
CA HIS A 3 -16.98 -6.46 -0.67
C HIS A 3 -15.61 -7.12 -0.43
N VAL A 4 -14.75 -7.08 -1.45
CA VAL A 4 -13.31 -7.37 -1.31
C VAL A 4 -12.57 -6.04 -1.19
N HIS A 5 -11.71 -5.89 -0.18
CA HIS A 5 -10.83 -4.73 -0.08
C HIS A 5 -9.40 -5.14 -0.43
N LEU A 6 -8.86 -4.59 -1.52
CA LEU A 6 -7.49 -4.85 -1.96
C LEU A 6 -6.54 -3.74 -1.53
N SER A 7 -5.45 -4.09 -0.83
CA SER A 7 -4.33 -3.17 -0.56
C SER A 7 -3.07 -3.54 -1.32
N VAL A 8 -2.48 -2.54 -1.99
CA VAL A 8 -1.33 -2.69 -2.89
C VAL A 8 -0.21 -1.70 -2.51
N LYS A 9 1.05 -2.16 -2.58
CA LYS A 9 2.26 -1.32 -2.52
C LYS A 9 2.93 -1.30 -3.90
N GLU A 10 3.40 -0.13 -4.33
CA GLU A 10 4.34 -0.01 -5.44
C GLU A 10 5.69 0.60 -5.02
N ALA A 11 6.74 0.17 -5.73
CA ALA A 11 8.15 0.50 -5.52
C ALA A 11 8.44 1.97 -5.84
N VAL A 12 8.45 2.80 -4.79
CA VAL A 12 9.14 4.08 -4.80
C VAL A 12 10.02 4.11 -3.56
N ASP A 13 11.30 3.82 -3.73
CA ASP A 13 12.34 4.21 -2.78
C ASP A 13 12.54 5.73 -2.90
N ILE A 14 11.57 6.50 -2.41
CA ILE A 14 11.83 7.88 -2.00
C ILE A 14 12.31 7.77 -0.57
N LEU A 15 13.54 8.26 -0.34
CA LEU A 15 14.22 8.33 0.94
C LEU A 15 13.20 8.64 2.06
N ILE A 16 12.80 7.58 2.77
CA ILE A 16 11.95 7.66 3.94
C ILE A 16 12.71 8.50 4.95
N GLY A 17 12.10 9.58 5.44
CA GLY A 17 12.67 10.35 6.53
C GLY A 17 12.91 9.48 7.75
N PRO A 18 13.83 9.88 8.64
CA PRO A 18 14.23 9.13 9.81
C PRO A 18 12.99 8.94 10.67
N GLY A 19 12.50 7.70 10.73
CA GLY A 19 11.53 7.33 11.74
C GLY A 19 12.08 7.59 13.15
N PRO A 20 11.25 7.48 14.20
CA PRO A 20 11.65 7.77 15.58
C PRO A 20 12.79 6.88 16.12
N TYR A 21 13.19 5.84 15.39
CA TYR A 21 14.31 4.93 15.70
C TYR A 21 15.48 5.06 14.73
N ALA A 22 15.49 6.10 13.90
CA ALA A 22 16.57 6.30 12.94
C ALA A 22 17.90 6.57 13.65
N THR A 23 18.96 6.01 13.09
CA THR A 23 20.31 6.31 13.57
C THR A 23 20.64 7.78 13.34
N PRO A 24 21.54 8.37 14.13
CA PRO A 24 22.02 9.73 13.89
C PRO A 24 22.50 9.98 12.45
N GLU A 25 23.06 8.97 11.79
CA GLU A 25 23.48 9.04 10.38
C GLU A 25 22.29 9.09 9.41
N GLN A 26 21.22 8.33 9.69
CA GLN A 26 19.97 8.39 8.91
C GLN A 26 19.26 9.73 9.11
N ILE A 27 19.31 10.29 10.33
CA ILE A 27 18.80 11.64 10.62
C ILE A 27 19.57 12.69 9.83
N ALA A 28 20.91 12.65 9.88
CA ALA A 28 21.74 13.60 9.15
C ALA A 28 21.58 13.49 7.62
N ALA A 29 21.43 12.27 7.09
CA ALA A 29 21.16 12.05 5.67
C ALA A 29 19.82 12.66 5.23
N TYR A 30 18.79 12.57 6.07
CA TYR A 30 17.51 13.21 5.79
C TYR A 30 17.52 14.72 5.95
N GLU A 31 18.17 15.26 6.98
CA GLU A 31 18.34 16.72 7.11
C GLU A 31 19.09 17.32 5.91
N GLN A 32 19.95 16.53 5.25
CA GLN A 32 20.55 16.90 3.97
C GLN A 32 19.57 16.75 2.79
N ALA A 33 18.70 15.74 2.79
CA ALA A 33 17.66 15.53 1.77
C ALA A 33 16.51 16.55 1.85
N GLU A 34 16.10 17.01 3.04
CA GLU A 34 15.11 18.09 3.24
C GLU A 34 15.54 19.42 2.59
N LYS A 35 16.86 19.62 2.43
CA LYS A 35 17.42 20.79 1.75
C LYS A 35 17.33 20.71 0.22
N ARG A 36 17.01 19.53 -0.34
CA ARG A 36 16.70 19.36 -1.76
C ARG A 36 15.20 19.56 -1.97
N LYS A 37 14.83 20.19 -3.09
CA LYS A 37 13.43 20.25 -3.50
C LYS A 37 12.95 18.81 -3.74
N PRO A 38 11.76 18.41 -3.27
CA PRO A 38 11.17 17.12 -3.66
C PRO A 38 10.85 17.08 -5.16
N PHE A 39 10.97 18.23 -5.83
CA PHE A 39 10.60 18.48 -7.21
C PHE A 39 11.72 19.27 -7.89
N ASP A 40 12.81 18.59 -8.26
CA ASP A 40 13.59 19.00 -9.44
C ASP A 40 13.08 18.18 -10.61
N ALA A 41 12.16 18.78 -11.38
CA ALA A 41 11.50 18.16 -12.53
C ALA A 41 12.48 17.76 -13.67
N GLU A 42 13.76 18.09 -13.54
CA GLU A 42 14.84 17.70 -14.45
C GLU A 42 15.50 16.36 -14.07
N GLU A 43 15.37 15.90 -12.82
CA GLU A 43 15.94 14.60 -12.35
C GLU A 43 15.00 13.41 -12.66
N ARG A 44 14.45 13.39 -13.88
CA ARG A 44 13.49 12.40 -14.43
C ARG A 44 14.05 10.99 -14.65
N SER A 45 15.07 10.55 -13.91
CA SER A 45 15.69 9.23 -14.13
C SER A 45 15.07 8.10 -13.31
N TYR A 46 14.09 8.36 -12.43
CA TYR A 46 13.39 7.29 -11.71
C TYR A 46 12.45 6.56 -12.68
N ARG A 47 12.89 5.42 -13.20
CA ARG A 47 12.05 4.46 -13.92
C ARG A 47 11.17 3.74 -12.91
N VAL A 48 10.11 4.40 -12.47
CA VAL A 48 9.01 3.74 -11.77
C VAL A 48 8.24 2.93 -12.81
N ALA A 49 8.01 1.66 -12.52
CA ALA A 49 7.20 0.78 -13.34
C ALA A 49 6.11 0.19 -12.45
N ILE A 50 4.89 0.15 -12.98
CA ILE A 50 3.79 -0.56 -12.36
C ILE A 50 4.05 -2.05 -12.45
N ASP A 51 3.81 -2.77 -11.36
CA ASP A 51 4.04 -4.21 -11.34
C ASP A 51 3.13 -4.92 -12.37
N PRO A 52 3.63 -5.96 -13.06
CA PRO A 52 2.85 -6.65 -14.08
C PRO A 52 1.52 -7.18 -13.55
N GLY A 53 0.45 -6.96 -14.32
CA GLY A 53 -0.90 -7.42 -14.01
C GLY A 53 -1.74 -6.45 -13.16
N PHE A 54 -1.16 -5.37 -12.62
CA PHE A 54 -1.92 -4.48 -11.73
C PHE A 54 -3.01 -3.69 -12.47
N GLU A 55 -2.73 -3.17 -13.67
CA GLU A 55 -3.76 -2.47 -14.46
C GLU A 55 -4.94 -3.39 -14.82
N PRO A 56 -4.75 -4.63 -15.33
CA PRO A 56 -5.83 -5.60 -15.48
C PRO A 56 -6.63 -5.84 -14.19
N LEU A 57 -5.95 -6.06 -13.07
CA LEU A 57 -6.61 -6.25 -11.77
C LEU A 57 -7.44 -5.02 -11.37
N TYR A 58 -6.88 -3.82 -11.52
CA TYR A 58 -7.60 -2.57 -11.23
C TYR A 58 -8.87 -2.45 -12.06
N ARG A 59 -8.81 -2.75 -13.37
CA ARG A 59 -9.98 -2.74 -14.25
C ARG A 59 -11.01 -3.77 -13.83
N PHE A 60 -10.56 -4.99 -13.53
CA PHE A 60 -11.41 -6.07 -13.03
C PHE A 60 -12.14 -5.64 -11.74
N CYS A 61 -11.41 -5.17 -10.73
CA CYS A 61 -12.02 -4.71 -9.49
C CYS A 61 -13.04 -3.58 -9.72
N LYS A 62 -12.73 -2.65 -10.62
CA LYS A 62 -13.64 -1.56 -10.97
C LYS A 62 -14.92 -2.05 -11.66
N GLU A 63 -14.83 -3.05 -12.53
CA GLU A 63 -15.99 -3.65 -13.21
C GLU A 63 -16.90 -4.43 -12.25
N HIS A 64 -16.35 -4.91 -11.13
CA HIS A 64 -17.04 -5.69 -10.12
C HIS A 64 -17.36 -4.89 -8.83
N ASP A 65 -17.22 -3.55 -8.86
CA ASP A 65 -17.44 -2.67 -7.69
C ASP A 65 -16.63 -3.07 -6.44
N ILE A 66 -15.44 -3.63 -6.65
CA ILE A 66 -14.49 -4.03 -5.61
C ILE A 66 -13.58 -2.85 -5.27
N PRO A 67 -13.63 -2.32 -4.02
CA PRO A 67 -12.78 -1.22 -3.61
C PRO A 67 -11.30 -1.62 -3.51
N ILE A 68 -10.43 -0.76 -4.04
CA ILE A 68 -8.98 -0.84 -3.88
C ILE A 68 -8.52 0.34 -3.03
N THR A 69 -7.76 0.05 -1.97
CA THR A 69 -7.16 1.05 -1.07
C THR A 69 -5.66 0.82 -0.97
N VAL A 70 -4.84 1.74 -1.47
CA VAL A 70 -3.38 1.68 -1.34
C VAL A 70 -2.96 2.19 0.04
N VAL A 71 -2.39 1.32 0.88
CA VAL A 71 -1.87 1.68 2.20
C VAL A 71 -0.34 1.65 2.18
N SER A 72 0.30 2.82 2.28
CA SER A 72 1.74 2.96 2.00
C SER A 72 2.48 3.77 3.05
N ILE A 73 3.69 3.35 3.41
CA ILE A 73 4.61 4.11 4.29
C ILE A 73 5.25 5.30 3.58
N ASN A 74 5.05 5.43 2.26
CA ASN A 74 5.57 6.52 1.45
C ASN A 74 4.76 7.81 1.60
N ILE A 75 5.07 8.79 0.76
CA ILE A 75 4.42 10.10 0.75
C ILE A 75 3.27 10.12 -0.28
N GLN A 76 2.07 10.46 0.18
CA GLN A 76 0.81 10.37 -0.56
C GLN A 76 0.84 11.07 -1.92
N PRO A 77 1.28 12.33 -2.06
CA PRO A 77 1.42 12.97 -3.38
C PRO A 77 2.23 12.18 -4.41
N PHE A 78 3.26 11.44 -4.00
CA PHE A 78 4.05 10.63 -4.95
C PHE A 78 3.32 9.36 -5.37
N VAL A 79 2.59 8.76 -4.45
CA VAL A 79 1.75 7.58 -4.75
C VAL A 79 0.61 7.98 -5.69
N GLU A 80 -0.07 9.09 -5.41
CA GLU A 80 -1.15 9.60 -6.28
C GLU A 80 -0.65 9.97 -7.67
N GLU A 81 0.48 10.68 -7.79
CA GLU A 81 1.06 11.02 -9.09
C GLU A 81 1.43 9.77 -9.90
N MET A 82 1.97 8.75 -9.24
CA MET A 82 2.25 7.46 -9.88
C MET A 82 0.97 6.80 -10.40
N LEU A 83 -0.05 6.66 -9.55
CA LEU A 83 -1.34 6.07 -9.95
C LEU A 83 -1.99 6.87 -11.09
N ASN A 84 -1.95 8.20 -11.04
CA ASN A 84 -2.44 9.08 -12.12
C ASN A 84 -1.69 8.83 -13.43
N ARG A 85 -0.37 8.64 -13.38
CA ARG A 85 0.45 8.41 -14.57
C ARG A 85 0.11 7.09 -15.27
N PHE A 86 -0.20 6.03 -14.50
CA PHE A 86 -0.45 4.71 -15.06
C PHE A 86 -1.93 4.39 -15.31
N LEU A 87 -2.82 4.84 -14.43
CA LEU A 87 -4.25 4.53 -14.49
C LEU A 87 -5.10 5.70 -15.00
N GLY A 88 -4.53 6.90 -15.07
CA GLY A 88 -5.22 8.14 -15.40
C GLY A 88 -5.77 8.86 -14.17
N VAL A 89 -5.97 10.18 -14.32
CA VAL A 89 -6.60 11.01 -13.30
C VAL A 89 -8.03 10.55 -13.04
N GLY A 90 -8.43 10.50 -11.77
CA GLY A 90 -9.76 10.03 -11.39
C GLY A 90 -9.88 8.50 -11.34
N HIS A 91 -8.75 7.80 -11.13
CA HIS A 91 -8.73 6.34 -10.97
C HIS A 91 -9.58 5.85 -9.78
N GLY A 92 -9.84 6.68 -8.76
CA GLY A 92 -10.77 6.38 -7.67
C GLY A 92 -10.23 5.40 -6.62
N ILE A 93 -8.93 5.11 -6.63
CA ILE A 93 -8.26 4.32 -5.58
C ILE A 93 -8.02 5.24 -4.39
N GLU A 94 -8.42 4.81 -3.20
CA GLU A 94 -8.10 5.51 -1.95
C GLU A 94 -6.62 5.31 -1.61
N VAL A 95 -5.90 6.40 -1.30
CA VAL A 95 -4.49 6.32 -0.85
C VAL A 95 -4.38 6.72 0.62
N ARG A 96 -3.98 5.77 1.47
CA ARG A 96 -3.62 5.99 2.87
C ARG A 96 -2.11 5.98 3.02
N ALA A 97 -1.49 7.15 2.97
CA ALA A 97 -0.05 7.30 3.11
C ALA A 97 0.34 8.57 3.89
N ASN A 98 1.62 8.75 4.19
CA ASN A 98 2.11 9.93 4.90
C ASN A 98 1.93 11.19 4.05
N GLY A 99 1.51 12.29 4.65
CA GLY A 99 1.31 13.55 3.93
C GLY A 99 2.62 14.31 3.69
N LEU A 100 2.51 15.40 2.93
CA LEU A 100 3.60 16.35 2.68
C LEU A 100 3.08 17.77 2.91
N THR A 101 3.83 18.60 3.62
CA THR A 101 3.57 20.04 3.70
C THR A 101 4.78 20.84 3.26
N PHE A 102 4.53 21.98 2.64
CA PHE A 102 5.55 22.97 2.29
C PHE A 102 5.53 24.12 3.28
N GLN A 103 6.72 24.59 3.67
CA GLN A 103 6.90 25.80 4.45
C GLN A 103 7.06 27.01 3.52
N GLN A 104 6.85 28.22 4.06
CA GLN A 104 6.96 29.46 3.29
C GLN A 104 8.35 29.69 2.66
N ASN A 105 9.40 29.15 3.28
CA ASN A 105 10.78 29.23 2.79
C ASN A 105 11.10 28.17 1.71
N GLY A 106 10.13 27.37 1.28
CA GLY A 106 10.29 26.33 0.27
C GLY A 106 10.83 24.99 0.80
N SER A 107 11.12 24.88 2.11
CA SER A 107 11.39 23.57 2.72
C SER A 107 10.10 22.75 2.82
N TRP A 108 10.23 21.44 3.01
CA TRP A 108 9.10 20.53 3.13
C TRP A 108 9.25 19.66 4.37
N LYS A 109 8.12 19.13 4.85
CA LYS A 109 8.07 18.18 5.96
C LYS A 109 7.06 17.08 5.70
N VAL A 110 7.38 15.88 6.16
CA VAL A 110 6.43 14.76 6.19
C VAL A 110 5.36 15.03 7.26
N LEU A 111 4.11 14.82 6.90
CA LEU A 111 2.98 14.78 7.82
C LEU A 111 2.69 13.31 8.14
N TRP A 112 3.24 12.83 9.25
CA TRP A 112 3.01 11.45 9.72
C TRP A 112 1.55 11.24 10.12
N ARG A 113 0.94 10.10 9.73
CA ARG A 113 -0.47 9.83 10.06
C ARG A 113 -0.67 9.37 11.50
N ASP A 114 0.31 8.66 12.05
CA ASP A 114 0.31 8.18 13.42
C ASP A 114 1.71 8.22 14.04
N SER A 115 1.81 7.78 15.30
CA SER A 115 3.06 7.74 16.06
C SER A 115 3.87 6.45 15.85
N SER A 116 3.50 5.61 14.88
CA SER A 116 4.24 4.37 14.60
C SER A 116 5.59 4.67 13.92
N PRO A 117 6.52 3.69 13.88
CA PRO A 117 7.87 3.90 13.31
C PRO A 117 7.88 4.38 11.87
N PHE A 118 6.82 4.12 11.10
CA PHE A 118 6.70 4.50 9.69
C PHE A 118 5.64 5.58 9.45
N GLY A 119 5.07 6.14 10.53
CA GLY A 119 3.94 7.06 10.52
C GLY A 119 2.64 6.51 9.95
N ILE A 120 2.61 5.22 9.65
CA ILE A 120 1.39 4.46 9.36
C ILE A 120 1.57 3.02 9.83
N GLU A 121 0.73 2.61 10.78
CA GLU A 121 0.59 1.22 11.21
C GLU A 121 -0.52 0.56 10.39
N LYS A 122 -0.14 -0.33 9.47
CA LYS A 122 -1.05 -0.84 8.45
C LYS A 122 -2.15 -1.76 9.03
N GLY A 123 -1.89 -2.47 10.12
CA GLY A 123 -2.90 -3.25 10.84
C GLY A 123 -3.97 -2.36 11.48
N ARG A 124 -3.58 -1.22 12.07
CA ARG A 124 -4.53 -0.21 12.57
C ARG A 124 -5.42 0.31 11.45
N ALA A 125 -4.87 0.61 10.28
CA ALA A 125 -5.67 1.06 9.14
C ALA A 125 -6.74 0.04 8.74
N LEU A 126 -6.43 -1.27 8.82
CA LEU A 126 -7.37 -2.35 8.57
C LEU A 126 -8.42 -2.48 9.68
N ARG A 127 -8.02 -2.38 10.94
CA ARG A 127 -8.98 -2.36 12.07
C ARG A 127 -9.95 -1.20 11.99
N GLU A 128 -9.48 -0.02 11.58
CA GLU A 128 -10.33 1.15 11.34
C GLU A 128 -11.29 0.92 10.16
N ALA A 129 -10.82 0.33 9.05
CA ALA A 129 -11.68 -0.05 7.93
C ALA A 129 -12.76 -1.06 8.38
N ARG A 130 -12.37 -2.12 9.10
CA ARG A 130 -13.33 -3.08 9.67
C ARG A 130 -14.37 -2.40 10.54
N ALA A 131 -13.96 -1.49 11.42
CA ALA A 131 -14.86 -0.84 12.38
C ALA A 131 -15.83 0.17 11.75
N ASN A 132 -15.46 0.81 10.64
CA ASN A 132 -16.21 1.93 10.07
C ASN A 132 -16.90 1.59 8.75
N ASP A 133 -16.24 0.78 7.92
CA ASP A 133 -16.58 0.60 6.51
C ASP A 133 -17.05 -0.84 6.21
N LEU A 134 -16.60 -1.84 7.00
CA LEU A 134 -16.88 -3.26 6.75
C LEU A 134 -17.77 -3.88 7.84
N GLN A 135 -19.07 -3.61 7.75
CA GLN A 135 -20.05 -4.06 8.73
C GLN A 135 -20.89 -5.26 8.26
N ASP A 136 -20.76 -5.66 6.99
CA ASP A 136 -21.43 -6.86 6.47
C ASP A 136 -20.63 -8.11 6.88
N PRO A 137 -21.27 -9.14 7.46
CA PRO A 137 -20.61 -10.42 7.73
C PRO A 137 -19.93 -11.07 6.51
N THR A 138 -20.31 -10.69 5.29
CA THR A 138 -19.68 -11.16 4.05
C THR A 138 -18.46 -10.33 3.62
N ASP A 139 -18.14 -9.24 4.33
CA ASP A 139 -16.99 -8.40 3.98
C ASP A 139 -15.66 -9.15 4.17
N CYS A 140 -14.77 -9.01 3.19
CA CYS A 140 -13.48 -9.68 3.18
C CYS A 140 -12.35 -8.70 2.86
N ILE A 141 -11.29 -8.73 3.67
CA ILE A 141 -10.04 -8.02 3.41
C ILE A 141 -9.03 -8.96 2.78
N LEU A 142 -8.65 -8.65 1.54
CA LEU A 142 -7.57 -9.32 0.83
C LEU A 142 -6.36 -8.38 0.77
N TRP A 143 -5.32 -8.74 1.50
CA TRP A 143 -4.10 -7.94 1.57
C TRP A 143 -3.01 -8.54 0.69
N CYS A 144 -2.35 -7.70 -0.13
CA CYS A 144 -1.15 -8.12 -0.84
C CYS A 144 0.04 -7.18 -0.53
N GLY A 145 1.20 -7.76 -0.21
CA GLY A 145 2.36 -6.99 0.22
C GLY A 145 3.68 -7.75 0.15
N ASP A 146 4.76 -7.10 0.59
CA ASP A 146 6.14 -7.58 0.47
C ASP A 146 7.02 -7.24 1.69
N GLY A 147 6.69 -6.17 2.41
CA GLY A 147 7.54 -5.59 3.43
C GLY A 147 7.23 -6.10 4.82
N SER A 148 8.20 -5.99 5.73
CA SER A 148 7.95 -6.27 7.15
C SER A 148 6.91 -5.33 7.76
N SER A 149 6.78 -4.10 7.23
CA SER A 149 5.73 -3.15 7.61
C SER A 149 4.31 -3.67 7.33
N ASP A 150 4.15 -4.64 6.43
CA ASP A 150 2.86 -5.23 6.05
C ASP A 150 2.43 -6.35 6.99
N PHE A 151 3.34 -6.83 7.84
CA PHE A 151 3.04 -7.96 8.73
C PHE A 151 1.87 -7.69 9.67
N PRO A 152 1.74 -6.51 10.32
CA PRO A 152 0.55 -6.20 11.10
C PRO A 152 -0.75 -6.22 10.27
N ALA A 153 -0.72 -5.81 9.01
CA ALA A 153 -1.90 -5.88 8.14
C ALA A 153 -2.24 -7.33 7.78
N ALA A 154 -1.24 -8.16 7.51
CA ALA A 154 -1.44 -9.59 7.26
C ALA A 154 -2.11 -10.32 8.44
N LEU A 155 -1.89 -9.86 9.69
CA LEU A 155 -2.57 -10.41 10.87
C LEU A 155 -4.06 -10.03 10.96
N GLU A 156 -4.46 -8.93 10.32
CA GLU A 156 -5.82 -8.38 10.38
C GLU A 156 -6.64 -8.68 9.11
N SER A 157 -6.04 -9.37 8.13
CA SER A 157 -6.64 -9.68 6.83
C SER A 157 -7.23 -11.09 6.81
N ASP A 158 -8.27 -11.29 6.00
CA ASP A 158 -8.89 -12.61 5.83
C ASP A 158 -8.13 -13.45 4.80
N ILE A 159 -7.59 -12.79 3.77
CA ILE A 159 -6.74 -13.40 2.74
C ILE A 159 -5.43 -12.62 2.65
N VAL A 160 -4.30 -13.34 2.68
CA VAL A 160 -2.97 -12.73 2.56
C VAL A 160 -2.28 -13.25 1.30
N LEU A 161 -1.78 -12.33 0.49
CA LEU A 161 -0.83 -12.61 -0.58
C LEU A 161 0.52 -11.97 -0.26
N ALA A 162 1.56 -12.79 -0.11
CA ALA A 162 2.90 -12.33 0.18
C ALA A 162 3.79 -12.48 -1.07
N ARG A 163 4.52 -11.42 -1.43
CA ARG A 163 5.40 -11.46 -2.61
C ARG A 163 6.54 -12.45 -2.42
N GLN A 164 6.83 -13.23 -3.46
CA GLN A 164 7.87 -14.24 -3.43
C GLN A 164 9.26 -13.67 -3.04
N GLY A 165 9.92 -14.34 -2.10
CA GLY A 165 11.27 -14.03 -1.62
C GLY A 165 11.35 -12.88 -0.61
N THR A 166 10.23 -12.27 -0.25
CA THR A 166 10.22 -10.99 0.47
C THR A 166 10.12 -11.14 2.00
N SER A 167 10.26 -10.02 2.71
CA SER A 167 10.21 -10.01 4.17
C SER A 167 8.85 -10.43 4.70
N LEU A 168 7.75 -10.03 4.03
CA LEU A 168 6.40 -10.44 4.43
C LEU A 168 6.25 -11.96 4.34
N GLU A 169 6.66 -12.57 3.23
CA GLU A 169 6.57 -14.03 3.05
C GLU A 169 7.33 -14.77 4.15
N LYS A 170 8.54 -14.33 4.48
CA LYS A 170 9.35 -14.92 5.57
C LYS A 170 8.65 -14.79 6.92
N LEU A 171 8.05 -13.64 7.20
CA LEU A 171 7.31 -13.40 8.44
C LEU A 171 6.03 -14.24 8.50
N CYS A 172 5.27 -14.35 7.42
CA CYS A 172 4.10 -15.22 7.36
C CYS A 172 4.49 -16.68 7.61
N LYS A 173 5.55 -17.18 6.96
CA LYS A 173 6.08 -18.54 7.19
C LYS A 173 6.53 -18.76 8.64
N ALA A 174 7.28 -17.82 9.21
CA ALA A 174 7.80 -17.93 10.57
C ALA A 174 6.70 -17.91 11.64
N ASN A 175 5.58 -17.22 11.38
CA ASN A 175 4.47 -17.06 12.31
C ASN A 175 3.24 -17.91 11.95
N GLN A 176 3.37 -18.86 11.01
CA GLN A 176 2.28 -19.76 10.59
C GLN A 176 1.02 -19.03 10.12
N ILE A 177 1.19 -17.88 9.45
CA ILE A 177 0.09 -17.15 8.81
C ILE A 177 -0.18 -17.79 7.45
N ASP A 178 -1.43 -18.19 7.22
CA ASP A 178 -1.85 -18.70 5.91
C ASP A 178 -1.71 -17.60 4.85
N HIS A 179 -1.07 -17.93 3.73
CA HIS A 179 -0.81 -16.96 2.67
C HIS A 179 -0.58 -17.63 1.32
N THR A 180 -0.97 -16.92 0.26
CA THR A 180 -0.62 -17.27 -1.12
C THR A 180 0.64 -16.51 -1.53
N VAL A 181 1.60 -17.19 -2.15
CA VAL A 181 2.79 -16.52 -2.70
C VAL A 181 2.47 -15.99 -4.09
N PHE A 182 2.78 -14.72 -4.36
CA PHE A 182 2.58 -14.12 -5.69
C PHE A 182 3.87 -13.51 -6.25
N THR A 183 3.97 -13.49 -7.58
CA THR A 183 5.04 -12.82 -8.34
C THR A 183 4.52 -11.71 -9.25
N SER A 184 3.23 -11.70 -9.53
CA SER A 184 2.55 -10.65 -10.30
C SER A 184 1.11 -10.49 -9.81
N PHE A 185 0.46 -9.39 -10.19
CA PHE A 185 -0.92 -9.11 -9.83
C PHE A 185 -1.95 -10.02 -10.51
N SER A 186 -1.54 -10.85 -11.49
CA SER A 186 -2.44 -11.88 -12.03
C SER A 186 -2.89 -12.88 -10.95
N THR A 187 -1.99 -13.32 -10.08
CA THR A 187 -2.32 -14.21 -8.96
C THR A 187 -3.21 -13.54 -7.93
N VAL A 188 -3.07 -12.21 -7.77
CA VAL A 188 -3.96 -11.43 -6.91
C VAL A 188 -5.37 -11.41 -7.51
N GLN A 189 -5.50 -11.17 -8.82
CA GLN A 189 -6.78 -11.23 -9.52
C GLN A 189 -7.42 -12.62 -9.44
N GLU A 190 -6.67 -13.68 -9.71
CA GLU A 190 -7.13 -15.07 -9.57
C GLU A 190 -7.71 -15.33 -8.17
N LYS A 191 -7.06 -14.82 -7.12
CA LYS A 191 -7.56 -14.98 -5.74
C LYS A 191 -8.86 -14.20 -5.48
N VAL A 192 -9.01 -13.02 -6.08
CA VAL A 192 -10.27 -12.25 -6.02
C VAL A 192 -11.38 -13.01 -6.76
N GLU A 193 -11.11 -13.52 -7.96
CA GLU A 193 -12.05 -14.32 -8.75
C GLU A 193 -12.50 -15.59 -8.01
N GLU A 194 -11.56 -16.32 -7.40
CA GLU A 194 -11.85 -17.50 -6.57
C GLU A 194 -12.77 -17.17 -5.40
N TRP A 195 -12.52 -16.05 -4.71
CA TRP A 195 -13.35 -15.61 -3.59
C TRP A 195 -14.75 -15.24 -4.07
N LEU A 196 -14.87 -14.47 -5.15
CA LEU A 196 -16.16 -14.11 -5.75
C LEU A 196 -16.95 -15.35 -6.15
N ALA A 197 -16.32 -16.33 -6.81
CA ALA A 197 -16.99 -17.56 -7.23
C ALA A 197 -17.52 -18.37 -6.04
N THR A 198 -16.77 -18.40 -4.94
CA THR A 198 -17.16 -19.14 -3.73
C THR A 198 -18.33 -18.47 -3.01
N ASN A 199 -18.34 -17.14 -2.94
CA ASN A 199 -19.33 -16.38 -2.17
C ASN A 199 -20.54 -15.90 -3.00
N SER A 200 -20.46 -15.91 -4.33
CA SER A 200 -21.63 -15.64 -5.21
C SER A 200 -22.64 -16.79 -5.27
N THR A 201 -22.28 -17.99 -4.77
CA THR A 201 -23.10 -19.21 -4.92
C THR A 201 -24.09 -19.41 -3.75
N GLU A 202 -24.13 -18.51 -2.77
CA GLU A 202 -25.06 -18.57 -1.62
C GLU A 202 -26.35 -17.74 -1.80
N GLN A 203 -26.68 -17.30 -3.02
CA GLN A 203 -27.95 -16.61 -3.35
C GLN A 203 -29.01 -17.50 -4.01
#